data_AF-A0A963HMI8-F1
#
_entry.id   AF-A0A963HMI8-F1
#
_cell.length_a   1.000
_cell.length_b   1.000
_cell.length_c   1.000
_cell.angle_alpha   90.00
_cell.angle_beta   90.00
_cell.angle_gamma   90.00
#
_symmetry.space_group_name_H-M   'P 1'
#
loop_
_entity.id
_entity.type
_entity.pdbx_description
1 polymer ?
#
loop_
_entity_poly.entity_id
_entity_poly.type
_entity_poly.pdbx_seq_one_letter_code
_entity_poly.pdbx_strand_id
1 'polypeptide(L)' 'MKNKYAGMTVNERLYVSGLMGEFDEAVEKKDADKVRSILEKVELTEESIKPILEKLEL' A
#
# COMPACT_ATOMS: atom_id res chain seq x y z
N MET A 1 7.90 -20.27 4.06
CA MET A 1 7.85 -18.88 4.55
C MET A 1 6.39 -18.56 4.87
N LYS A 2 6.08 -18.04 6.07
CA LYS A 2 4.71 -17.64 6.40
C LYS A 2 4.43 -16.33 5.67
N ASN A 3 3.48 -16.32 4.74
CA ASN A 3 2.94 -15.05 4.20
C ASN A 3 2.30 -14.31 5.35
N LYS A 4 2.95 -13.25 5.86
CA LYS A 4 2.50 -12.51 7.04
C LYS A 4 1.11 -11.92 6.83
N TYR A 5 0.78 -11.62 5.58
CA TYR A 5 -0.45 -10.98 5.16
C TYR A 5 -1.38 -11.87 4.31
N ALA A 6 -1.16 -13.20 4.30
CA ALA A 6 -2.05 -14.11 3.56
C ALA A 6 -3.49 -14.02 4.07
N GLY A 7 -4.44 -13.85 3.15
CA GLY A 7 -5.87 -13.72 3.46
C GLY A 7 -6.30 -12.33 3.92
N MET A 8 -5.37 -11.36 4.03
CA MET A 8 -5.69 -9.97 4.37
C MET A 8 -5.88 -9.11 3.12
N THR A 9 -6.88 -8.23 3.18
CA THR A 9 -7.07 -7.09 2.27
C THR A 9 -5.98 -6.04 2.46
N VAL A 10 -5.76 -5.16 1.47
CA VAL A 10 -4.72 -4.13 1.51
C VAL A 10 -4.85 -3.23 2.75
N ASN A 11 -6.06 -2.79 3.07
CA ASN A 11 -6.33 -1.94 4.24
C ASN A 11 -5.94 -2.62 5.56
N GLU A 12 -6.24 -3.92 5.70
CA GLU A 12 -5.85 -4.68 6.90
C GLU A 12 -4.32 -4.79 7.01
N ARG A 13 -3.61 -4.94 5.89
CA ARG A 13 -2.13 -4.95 5.90
C ARG A 13 -1.56 -3.60 6.30
N LEU A 14 -2.11 -2.51 5.79
CA LEU A 14 -1.71 -1.13 6.15
C LEU A 14 -1.97 -0.86 7.64
N TYR A 15 -3.08 -1.35 8.18
CA TYR A 15 -3.39 -1.23 9.60
C TYR A 15 -2.43 -2.04 10.47
N VAL A 16 -2.24 -3.33 10.19
CA VAL A 16 -1.37 -4.24 10.98
C VAL A 16 0.11 -3.83 10.88
N SER A 17 0.53 -3.24 9.76
CA SER A 17 1.89 -2.71 9.59
C SER A 17 2.10 -1.33 10.24
N GLY A 18 1.04 -0.66 10.67
CA GLY A 18 1.10 0.71 11.20
C GLY A 18 1.40 1.77 10.13
N LEU A 19 1.30 1.42 8.84
CA LEU A 19 1.60 2.29 7.72
C LEU A 19 0.38 3.06 7.20
N MET A 20 -0.81 2.82 7.75
CA MET A 20 -2.06 3.47 7.30
C MET A 20 -1.96 5.00 7.29
N GLY A 21 -1.42 5.62 8.36
CA GLY A 21 -1.26 7.07 8.40
C GLY A 21 -0.21 7.61 7.41
N GLU A 22 0.90 6.88 7.20
CA GLU A 22 1.92 7.26 6.21
C GLU A 22 1.36 7.13 4.78
N PHE A 23 0.50 6.14 4.56
CA PHE A 23 -0.19 5.93 3.28
C PHE A 23 -1.15 7.08 2.99
N ASP A 24 -2.04 7.41 3.93
CA ASP A 24 -3.00 8.50 3.77
C ASP A 24 -2.29 9.83 3.51
N GLU A 25 -1.23 10.14 4.26
CA GLU A 25 -0.44 11.35 4.05
C GLU A 25 0.21 11.39 2.66
N ALA A 26 0.74 10.25 2.17
CA ALA A 26 1.35 10.15 0.86
C ALA A 26 0.32 10.33 -0.28
N VAL A 27 -0.89 9.79 -0.11
CA VAL A 27 -2.01 9.98 -1.04
C VAL A 27 -2.44 11.45 -1.06
N GLU A 28 -2.61 12.08 0.10
CA GLU A 28 -2.98 13.50 0.19
C GLU A 28 -1.95 14.43 -0.48
N LYS A 29 -0.66 14.09 -0.37
CA LYS A 29 0.45 14.83 -1.01
C LYS A 29 0.63 14.50 -2.49
N LYS A 30 -0.14 13.56 -3.03
CA LYS A 30 0.02 13.00 -4.38
C LYS A 30 1.44 12.45 -4.66
N ASP A 31 2.04 11.82 -3.66
CA ASP A 31 3.38 11.24 -3.76
C ASP A 31 3.30 9.76 -4.19
N ALA A 32 3.22 9.53 -5.50
CA ALA A 32 3.13 8.19 -6.10
C ALA A 32 4.27 7.26 -5.69
N ASP A 33 5.52 7.76 -5.63
CA ASP A 33 6.70 6.98 -5.26
C ASP A 33 6.62 6.53 -3.79
N LYS A 34 6.14 7.41 -2.91
CA LYS A 34 5.94 7.09 -1.50
C LYS A 34 4.81 6.10 -1.30
N VAL A 35 3.67 6.28 -1.98
CA VAL A 35 2.53 5.34 -1.94
C VAL A 35 2.97 3.96 -2.41
N ARG A 36 3.70 3.88 -3.52
CA ARG A 36 4.29 2.63 -4.03
C ARG A 36 5.19 1.96 -3.01
N SER A 37 6.14 2.71 -2.44
CA SER A 37 7.09 2.20 -1.44
C SER A 37 6.36 1.62 -0.21
N ILE A 38 5.25 2.23 0.20
CA ILE A 38 4.43 1.74 1.32
C ILE A 38 3.71 0.44 0.96
N LEU A 39 3.13 0.36 -0.24
CA LEU A 39 2.45 -0.85 -0.70
C LEU A 39 3.43 -2.03 -0.87
N GLU A 40 4.67 -1.78 -1.30
CA GLU A 40 5.72 -2.80 -1.34
C GLU A 40 6.07 -3.32 0.07
N LYS A 41 6.13 -2.45 1.09
CA LYS A 41 6.37 -2.85 2.50
C LYS A 41 5.27 -3.76 3.07
N VAL A 42 4.05 -3.70 2.53
CA VAL A 42 2.94 -4.60 2.88
C VAL A 42 2.81 -5.80 1.92
N GLU A 43 3.92 -6.16 1.26
CA GLU A 43 4.05 -7.31 0.37
C GLU A 43 3.01 -7.30 -0.77
N LEU A 44 2.65 -6.11 -1.28
CA LEU A 44 1.99 -6.02 -2.57
C LEU A 44 3.03 -6.09 -3.69
N THR A 45 2.64 -6.76 -4.77
CA THR A 45 3.40 -6.83 -6.00
C THR A 45 3.08 -5.63 -6.90
N GLU A 46 4.02 -5.26 -7.77
CA GLU A 46 3.87 -4.17 -8.74
C GLU A 46 2.59 -4.27 -9.58
N GLU A 47 2.22 -5.48 -9.99
CA GLU A 47 0.99 -5.79 -10.70
C GLU A 47 -0.29 -5.46 -9.89
N SER A 48 -0.24 -5.56 -8.56
CA SER A 48 -1.33 -5.15 -7.67
C SER A 48 -1.28 -3.66 -7.32
N ILE A 49 -0.09 -3.05 -7.33
CA ILE A 49 0.14 -1.64 -6.99
C ILE A 49 -0.36 -0.72 -8.10
N LYS A 50 -0.05 -1.01 -9.36
CA LYS A 50 -0.46 -0.19 -10.51
C LYS A 50 -1.95 0.20 -10.50
N PRO A 51 -2.91 -0.74 -10.42
CA PRO A 51 -4.33 -0.39 -10.43
C PRO A 51 -4.77 0.38 -9.17
N ILE A 52 -4.00 0.33 -8.07
CA ILE A 52 -4.26 1.14 -6.88
C ILE A 52 -3.83 2.59 -7.13
N LEU A 53 -2.63 2.80 -7.68
CA LEU A 53 -2.16 4.14 -8.06
C LEU A 53 -3.09 4.80 -9.07
N GLU A 54 -3.51 4.06 -10.10
CA GLU A 54 -4.48 4.55 -11.11
C GLU A 54 -5.81 4.96 -10.48
N LYS A 55 -6.34 4.18 -9.52
CA LYS A 55 -7.59 4.52 -8.80
C LYS A 55 -7.46 5.73 -7.88
N LEU A 56 -6.25 6.01 -7.40
CA LEU A 56 -5.94 7.16 -6.55
C LEU A 56 -5.58 8.41 -7.35
N GLU A 57 -5.59 8.32 -8.69
CA GLU A 57 -5.21 9.39 -9.62
C GLU A 57 -3.78 9.92 -9.35
N LEU A 58 -2.86 8.98 -9.07
CA LEU A 58 -1.42 9.19 -8.80
C LEU A 58 -0.54 8.76 -9.97
#